data_AF-A0A0S8ABU3-F1
#
_entry.id   AF-A0A0S8ABU3-F1
#
_cell.length_a   1.000
_cell.length_b   1.000
_cell.length_c   1.000
_cell.angle_alpha   90.00
_cell.angle_beta   90.00
_cell.angle_gamma   90.00
#
_symmetry.space_group_name_H-M   'P 1'
#
loop_
_entity.id
_entity.type
_entity.pdbx_description
1 polymer ?
#
loop_
_entity_poly.entity_id
_entity_poly.type
_entity_poly.pdbx_seq_one_letter_code
_entity_poly.pdbx_strand_id
1 'polypeptide(L)'
;MGIAAISPNGFIAKYWTTETTAIDIFGEWSFNSNEYLMHGDILVHDFNKFQLEDMRIAFYYGGGVRVKFADKSDDSIVGIRIPFGVDYFLEEMPVDIFGELAPRVNVYPDTNFGMDVMIGLRYRFI
;
A
#
# COMPACT_ATOMS: atom_id res chain seq x y z
N MET A 1 13.17 2.41 5.76
CA MET A 1 12.09 3.14 5.05
C MET A 1 12.18 2.80 3.57
N GLY A 2 11.19 3.09 2.72
CA GLY A 2 11.33 2.88 1.28
C GLY A 2 10.27 3.54 0.42
N ILE A 3 10.49 3.56 -0.90
CA ILE A 3 9.57 4.15 -1.89
C ILE A 3 9.49 3.26 -3.14
N ALA A 4 8.31 3.19 -3.76
CA ALA A 4 8.08 2.49 -5.02
C ALA A 4 7.18 3.32 -5.95
N ALA A 5 7.39 3.17 -7.24
CA ALA A 5 6.44 3.59 -8.27
C ALA A 5 5.57 2.39 -8.65
N ILE A 6 4.24 2.55 -8.57
CA ILE A 6 3.24 1.50 -8.80
C ILE A 6 2.52 1.71 -10.12
N SER A 7 2.29 2.98 -10.47
CA SER A 7 1.79 3.40 -11.77
C SER A 7 2.61 4.60 -12.26
N PRO A 8 2.49 5.02 -13.53
CA PRO A 8 3.25 6.18 -14.05
C PRO A 8 3.13 7.44 -13.20
N ASN A 9 2.01 7.60 -12.48
CA ASN A 9 1.70 8.76 -11.64
C ASN A 9 1.41 8.37 -10.18
N GLY A 10 1.72 7.13 -9.80
CA GLY A 10 1.35 6.54 -8.52
C GLY A 10 2.56 6.06 -7.75
N PHE A 11 2.77 6.61 -6.55
CA PHE A 11 3.91 6.29 -5.69
C PHE A 11 3.44 5.85 -4.31
N ILE A 12 4.13 4.87 -3.74
CA ILE A 12 3.94 4.43 -2.36
C ILE A 12 5.23 4.59 -1.57
N ALA A 13 5.13 5.12 -0.36
CA ALA A 13 6.21 5.20 0.59
C ALA A 13 5.88 4.36 1.83
N LYS A 14 6.86 3.60 2.34
CA LYS A 14 6.74 2.79 3.56
C LYS A 14 7.74 3.30 4.62
N TYR A 15 7.22 3.59 5.80
CA TYR A 15 7.99 4.00 6.97
C TYR A 15 7.84 2.95 8.08
N TRP A 16 8.96 2.37 8.54
CA TRP A 16 8.95 1.43 9.66
C TRP A 16 8.93 2.20 10.97
N THR A 17 7.91 1.94 11.81
CA THR A 17 7.80 2.55 13.14
C THR A 17 8.40 1.65 14.22
N THR A 18 8.40 0.34 13.99
CA THR A 18 9.07 -0.67 14.81
C THR A 18 9.70 -1.73 13.88
N GLU A 19 10.25 -2.81 14.45
CA GLU A 19 10.76 -3.94 13.66
C GLU A 19 9.67 -4.72 12.91
N THR A 20 8.41 -4.61 13.33
CA THR A 20 7.27 -5.36 12.76
C THR A 20 6.12 -4.46 12.33
N THR A 21 6.10 -3.19 12.70
CA THR A 21 5.03 -2.24 12.34
C THR A 21 5.56 -1.20 11.36
N ALA A 22 4.75 -0.90 10.34
CA ALA A 22 5.03 0.17 9.39
C ALA A 22 3.78 1.00 9.09
N ILE A 23 3.99 2.22 8.64
CA ILE A 23 2.99 3.08 8.01
C ILE A 23 3.32 3.09 6.51
N ASP A 24 2.32 2.88 5.66
CA ASP A 24 2.43 3.20 4.24
C ASP A 24 1.58 4.41 3.89
N ILE A 25 2.02 5.14 2.86
CA ILE A 25 1.26 6.21 2.22
C ILE A 25 1.41 6.05 0.72
N PHE A 26 0.29 5.95 0.02
CA PHE A 26 0.22 5.98 -1.44
C PHE A 26 -0.50 7.23 -1.92
N GLY A 27 -0.03 7.76 -3.05
CA GLY A 27 -0.68 8.83 -3.79
C GLY A 27 -0.60 8.57 -5.29
N GLU A 28 -1.70 8.80 -6.00
CA GLU A 28 -1.80 8.67 -7.46
C GLU A 28 -2.61 9.80 -8.07
N TRP A 29 -2.07 10.39 -9.14
CA TRP A 29 -2.73 11.43 -9.92
C TRP A 29 -3.18 10.96 -11.31
N SER A 30 -4.41 11.32 -11.67
CA SER A 30 -4.94 11.18 -13.02
C SER A 30 -5.07 12.56 -13.67
N PHE A 31 -4.14 12.89 -14.57
CA PHE A 31 -4.16 14.16 -15.31
C PHE A 31 -5.36 14.30 -16.25
N ASN A 32 -5.93 13.18 -16.73
CA ASN A 32 -7.05 13.21 -17.67
C ASN A 32 -8.38 13.54 -16.98
N SER A 33 -8.53 13.13 -15.71
CA SER A 33 -9.76 13.32 -14.93
C SER A 33 -9.65 14.36 -13.82
N ASN A 34 -8.47 14.98 -13.63
CA ASN A 34 -8.15 15.86 -12.50
C ASN A 34 -8.47 15.19 -11.14
N GLU A 35 -8.19 13.90 -11.03
CA GLU A 35 -8.48 13.14 -9.82
C GLU A 35 -7.19 12.82 -9.08
N TYR A 36 -7.29 12.84 -7.76
CA TYR A 36 -6.20 12.45 -6.87
C TYR A 36 -6.68 11.38 -5.90
N LEU A 37 -6.00 10.24 -5.90
CA LEU A 37 -6.25 9.14 -4.98
C LEU A 37 -5.11 9.04 -3.97
N MET A 38 -5.45 8.92 -2.70
CA MET A 38 -4.50 8.57 -1.65
C MET A 38 -5.02 7.44 -0.79
N HIS A 39 -4.10 6.70 -0.19
CA HIS A 39 -4.39 5.92 1.00
C HIS A 39 -3.24 5.98 1.99
N GLY A 40 -3.53 5.65 3.24
CA GLY A 40 -2.53 5.43 4.26
C GLY A 40 -2.93 4.27 5.13
N ASP A 41 -2.02 3.32 5.29
CA ASP A 41 -2.26 2.06 5.96
C ASP A 41 -1.26 1.85 7.12
N ILE A 42 -1.72 1.27 8.22
CA ILE A 42 -0.86 0.76 9.30
C ILE A 42 -0.76 -0.74 9.13
N LEU A 43 0.47 -1.23 8.96
CA LEU A 43 0.80 -2.59 8.59
C LEU A 43 1.56 -3.29 9.71
N VAL A 44 1.24 -4.56 9.95
CA VAL A 44 1.94 -5.46 10.88
C VAL A 44 2.53 -6.61 10.07
N HIS A 45 3.83 -6.86 10.25
CA HIS A 45 4.62 -7.82 9.49
C HIS A 45 4.99 -9.02 10.36
N ASP A 46 4.70 -10.21 9.85
CA ASP A 46 5.08 -11.50 10.40
C ASP A 46 6.17 -12.13 9.54
N PHE A 47 7.41 -12.07 10.03
CA PHE A 47 8.59 -12.67 9.41
C PHE A 47 8.71 -14.18 9.68
N ASN A 48 7.91 -14.74 10.59
CA ASN A 48 7.95 -16.17 10.93
C ASN A 48 6.94 -16.98 10.12
N LYS A 49 6.02 -16.32 9.40
CA LYS A 49 4.99 -16.99 8.61
C LYS A 49 5.57 -17.86 7.49
N PHE A 50 6.65 -17.40 6.87
CA PHE A 50 7.38 -18.09 5.83
C PHE A 50 8.84 -18.22 6.25
N GLN A 51 9.22 -19.39 6.74
CA GLN A 51 10.61 -19.72 7.05
C GLN A 51 11.17 -20.51 5.86
N LEU A 52 11.81 -19.81 4.94
CA LEU A 52 12.56 -20.40 3.84
C LEU A 52 14.04 -20.12 4.08
N GLU A 53 14.88 -21.15 3.91
CA GLU A 53 16.32 -21.00 3.98
C GLU A 53 16.77 -19.94 2.95
N ASP A 54 17.63 -19.02 3.40
CA ASP A 54 18.23 -17.94 2.58
C ASP A 54 17.25 -16.90 1.98
N MET A 55 16.01 -16.81 2.47
CA MET A 55 15.05 -15.79 2.02
C MET A 55 14.38 -15.06 3.18
N ARG A 56 14.49 -13.73 3.19
CA ARG A 56 13.75 -12.89 4.12
C ARG A 56 12.40 -12.48 3.53
N ILE A 57 11.33 -13.16 3.94
CA ILE A 57 9.95 -12.88 3.52
C ILE A 57 9.13 -12.46 4.73
N ALA A 58 8.27 -11.46 4.57
CA ALA A 58 7.27 -11.09 5.56
C ALA A 58 5.88 -11.16 4.96
N PHE A 59 4.98 -11.91 5.60
CA PHE A 59 3.55 -11.70 5.40
C PHE A 59 3.14 -10.47 6.19
N TYR A 60 2.26 -9.62 5.65
CA TYR A 60 1.72 -8.50 6.39
C TYR A 60 0.22 -8.38 6.24
N TYR A 61 -0.40 -7.77 7.25
CA TYR A 61 -1.78 -7.37 7.24
C TYR A 61 -1.93 -6.04 7.96
N GLY A 62 -3.02 -5.32 7.71
CA GLY A 62 -3.19 -4.00 8.29
C GLY A 62 -4.60 -3.46 8.20
N GLY A 63 -4.69 -2.18 8.50
CA GLY A 63 -5.90 -1.39 8.35
C GLY A 63 -5.54 0.04 7.98
N GLY A 64 -6.38 0.66 7.15
CA GLY A 64 -6.14 2.03 6.75
C GLY A 64 -7.33 2.68 6.09
N VAL A 65 -7.07 3.84 5.52
CA VAL A 65 -8.09 4.71 4.93
C VAL A 65 -7.66 5.16 3.56
N ARG A 66 -8.64 5.41 2.69
CA ARG A 66 -8.43 5.99 1.36
C ARG A 66 -9.31 7.20 1.14
N VAL A 67 -8.78 8.15 0.38
CA VAL A 67 -9.51 9.32 -0.06
C VAL A 67 -9.26 9.53 -1.55
N LYS A 68 -10.32 9.81 -2.31
CA LYS A 68 -10.23 10.28 -3.69
C LYS A 68 -10.82 11.67 -3.76
N PHE A 69 -10.06 12.64 -4.24
CA PHE A 69 -10.53 13.97 -4.57
C PHE A 69 -10.79 14.05 -6.08
N ALA A 70 -11.97 14.51 -6.45
CA ALA A 70 -12.38 14.69 -7.84
C ALA A 70 -13.04 16.07 -8.02
N ASP A 71 -12.97 16.64 -9.23
CA ASP A 71 -13.53 17.96 -9.54
C ASP A 71 -15.04 18.06 -9.23
N LYS A 72 -15.78 16.95 -9.33
CA LYS A 72 -17.17 16.85 -8.89
C LYS A 72 -17.22 16.21 -7.51
N SER A 73 -17.92 16.86 -6.57
CA SER A 73 -18.05 16.41 -5.17
C SER A 73 -18.60 14.98 -5.05
N ASP A 74 -19.49 14.60 -5.97
CA ASP A 74 -20.17 13.30 -5.95
C ASP A 74 -19.26 12.16 -6.43
N ASP A 75 -18.11 12.49 -7.04
CA ASP A 75 -17.09 11.53 -7.47
C ASP A 75 -15.95 11.37 -6.43
N SER A 76 -15.98 12.18 -5.36
CA SER A 76 -15.01 12.09 -4.27
C SER A 76 -15.33 10.90 -3.38
N ILE A 77 -14.31 10.16 -2.96
CA ILE A 77 -14.48 8.90 -2.22
C ILE A 77 -13.79 9.01 -0.87
N VAL A 78 -14.43 8.49 0.17
CA VAL A 78 -13.76 8.15 1.44
C VAL A 78 -14.05 6.70 1.74
N GLY A 79 -13.03 5.94 2.11
CA GLY A 79 -13.18 4.53 2.40
C GLY A 79 -12.17 4.00 3.40
N ILE A 80 -12.46 2.80 3.90
CA ILE A 80 -11.57 2.01 4.74
C ILE A 80 -10.99 0.85 3.93
N ARG A 81 -9.78 0.42 4.29
CA ARG A 81 -9.03 -0.65 3.63
C ARG A 81 -8.53 -1.66 4.67
N ILE A 82 -8.44 -2.91 4.27
CA ILE A 82 -7.82 -4.00 5.05
C ILE A 82 -6.76 -4.64 4.15
N PRO A 83 -5.52 -4.11 4.09
CA PRO A 83 -4.47 -4.67 3.27
C PRO A 83 -3.96 -6.00 3.80
N PHE A 84 -3.65 -6.92 2.89
CA PHE A 84 -2.91 -8.15 3.10
C PHE A 84 -1.85 -8.26 2.02
N GLY A 85 -0.62 -8.58 2.39
CA GLY A 85 0.45 -8.64 1.41
C GLY A 85 1.65 -9.45 1.86
N VAL A 86 2.64 -9.47 0.97
CA VAL A 86 3.92 -10.12 1.20
C VAL A 86 5.02 -9.18 0.73
N ASP A 87 6.04 -8.99 1.56
CA ASP A 87 7.30 -8.36 1.18
C ASP A 87 8.39 -9.44 1.08
N TYR A 88 9.16 -9.44 0.00
CA TYR A 88 10.38 -10.23 -0.17
C TYR A 88 11.57 -9.27 -0.20
N PHE A 89 12.43 -9.38 0.81
CA PHE A 89 13.57 -8.49 0.99
C PHE A 89 14.80 -9.11 0.31
N LEU A 90 15.36 -8.40 -0.68
CA LEU A 90 16.64 -8.78 -1.26
C LEU A 90 17.74 -8.34 -0.28
N GLU A 91 18.47 -9.29 0.30
CA GLU A 91 19.45 -8.97 1.36
C GLU A 91 20.67 -8.22 0.81
N GLU A 92 21.10 -8.55 -0.41
CA GLU A 92 22.26 -7.94 -1.06
C GLU A 92 21.96 -6.59 -1.74
N MET A 93 20.69 -6.21 -1.85
CA MET A 93 20.26 -4.98 -2.55
C MET A 93 19.34 -4.12 -1.68
N PRO A 94 19.39 -2.78 -1.82
CA PRO A 94 18.45 -1.86 -1.17
C PRO A 94 17.06 -1.92 -1.83
N VAL A 95 16.52 -3.11 -2.10
CA VAL A 95 15.25 -3.31 -2.78
C VAL A 95 14.45 -4.41 -2.07
N ASP A 96 13.13 -4.24 -2.00
CA ASP A 96 12.16 -5.29 -1.71
C ASP A 96 11.15 -5.43 -2.84
N ILE A 97 10.66 -6.65 -3.05
CA ILE A 97 9.55 -6.95 -3.96
C ILE A 97 8.32 -7.13 -3.10
N PHE A 98 7.21 -6.49 -3.45
CA PHE A 98 5.99 -6.65 -2.67
C PHE A 98 4.76 -6.86 -3.54
N GLY A 99 3.78 -7.54 -2.96
CA GLY A 99 2.44 -7.71 -3.52
C GLY A 99 1.39 -7.52 -2.43
N GLU A 100 0.30 -6.84 -2.77
CA GLU A 100 -0.77 -6.49 -1.85
C GLU A 100 -2.15 -6.69 -2.48
N LEU A 101 -3.07 -7.21 -1.67
CA LEU A 101 -4.51 -7.23 -1.90
C LEU A 101 -5.18 -6.50 -0.74
N ALA A 102 -5.95 -5.46 -1.03
CA ALA A 102 -6.64 -4.70 0.00
C ALA A 102 -8.15 -4.64 -0.31
N PRO A 103 -8.95 -5.57 0.26
CA PRO A 103 -10.38 -5.38 0.41
C PRO A 103 -10.68 -3.99 0.98
N ARG A 104 -11.65 -3.31 0.38
CA ARG A 104 -12.05 -1.96 0.77
C ARG A 104 -13.55 -1.81 0.83
N VAL A 105 -13.97 -0.88 1.67
CA VAL A 105 -15.35 -0.38 1.73
C VAL A 105 -15.29 1.12 1.57
N ASN A 106 -15.85 1.62 0.47
CA ASN A 106 -16.13 3.04 0.34
C ASN A 106 -17.35 3.35 1.21
N VAL A 107 -17.29 4.44 1.98
CA VAL A 107 -18.34 4.87 2.90
C VAL A 107 -19.03 6.13 2.38
N TYR A 108 -18.29 6.98 1.68
CA TYR A 108 -18.78 8.17 1.00
C TYR A 108 -18.45 8.11 -0.50
N PRO A 109 -19.36 8.56 -1.39
CA PRO A 109 -20.71 9.08 -1.08
C PRO A 109 -21.71 7.95 -0.78
N ASP A 110 -21.47 6.77 -1.37
CA ASP A 110 -22.29 5.57 -1.22
C ASP A 110 -21.45 4.39 -0.73
N THR A 111 -22.10 3.50 0.01
CA THR A 111 -21.43 2.29 0.49
C THR A 111 -21.25 1.28 -0.64
N ASN A 112 -20.00 0.99 -0.99
CA ASN A 112 -19.67 -0.08 -1.94
C ASN A 112 -18.39 -0.82 -1.56
N PHE A 113 -18.34 -2.09 -1.97
CA PHE A 113 -17.20 -2.98 -1.72
C PHE A 113 -16.29 -3.03 -2.94
N GLY A 114 -15.00 -3.16 -2.71
CA GLY A 114 -14.02 -3.36 -3.76
C GLY A 114 -12.74 -4.02 -3.25
N MET A 115 -11.77 -4.15 -4.14
CA MET A 115 -10.44 -4.69 -3.83
C MET A 115 -9.38 -3.90 -4.60
N ASP A 116 -8.38 -3.38 -3.90
CA ASP A 116 -7.18 -2.79 -4.50
C ASP A 116 -6.14 -3.90 -4.65
N VAL A 117 -5.34 -3.85 -5.73
CA VAL A 117 -4.28 -4.81 -6.01
C VAL A 117 -3.02 -4.02 -6.35
N MET A 118 -1.91 -4.32 -5.68
CA MET A 118 -0.62 -3.69 -5.94
C MET A 118 0.48 -4.72 -6.05
N ILE A 119 1.41 -4.49 -6.95
CA ILE A 119 2.67 -5.23 -7.06
C ILE A 119 3.76 -4.23 -7.41
N GLY A 120 4.93 -4.34 -6.80
CA GLY A 120 5.98 -3.37 -7.06
C GLY A 120 7.35 -3.77 -6.54
N LEU A 121 8.35 -3.02 -7.02
CA LEU A 121 9.71 -3.00 -6.50
C LEU A 121 9.88 -1.73 -5.67
N ARG A 122 10.22 -1.87 -4.40
CA ARG A 122 10.41 -0.77 -3.47
C ARG A 122 11.88 -0.60 -3.16
N TYR A 123 12.40 0.60 -3.41
CA TYR A 123 13.74 0.97 -2.99
C TYR A 123 13.73 1.26 -1.49
N ARG A 124 14.61 0.61 -0.75
CA ARG A 124 14.78 0.76 0.70
C ARG A 124 15.89 1.76 0.99
N PHE A 125 15.57 2.77 1.79
CA PHE A 125 16.56 3.61 2.45
C PHE A 125 17.14 2.80 3.62
N ILE A 126 18.40 2.37 3.46
CA ILE A 126 19.21 1.65 4.44
C ILE A 126 20.01 2.65 5.27
#